data_AF-A0A257D9Z1-F1
#
_entry.id   AF-A0A257D9Z1-F1
#
_cell.length_a   1.000
_cell.length_b   1.000
_cell.length_c   1.000
_cell.angle_alpha   90.00
_cell.angle_beta   90.00
_cell.angle_gamma   90.00
#
_symmetry.space_group_name_H-M   'P 1'
#
loop_
_entity.id
_entity.type
_entity.pdbx_description
1 polymer ?
#
loop_
_entity_poly.entity_id
_entity_poly.type
_entity_poly.pdbx_seq_one_letter_code
_entity_poly.pdbx_strand_id
1 'polypeptide(L)'
;MNTFGIASQIISIDPVPRAQVDGVADIALEKSLLEVSLSEFDRLEAGDLLFHDGSHLTFNGTDTVCLFLEVLPRIKPGVVVHIHDIQLPYEYSASFDGRGYSEQYMLAAALLFGNGWEILAPVDYLRRTGRVKHGGASFWMRKVALP
;
A
#
# COMPACT_ATOMS: atom_id res chain seq x y z
N MET A 1 16.13 -19.16 3.97
CA MET A 1 14.85 -19.13 4.72
C MET A 1 14.98 -18.03 5.73
N ASN A 2 13.97 -17.16 5.84
CA ASN A 2 13.96 -16.10 6.85
C ASN A 2 13.59 -16.68 8.24
N THR A 3 13.44 -15.81 9.24
CA THR A 3 13.11 -16.17 10.63
C THR A 3 11.84 -17.03 10.77
N PHE A 4 10.97 -17.04 9.75
CA PHE A 4 9.71 -17.78 9.72
C PHE A 4 9.76 -19.07 8.88
N GLY A 5 10.93 -19.48 8.39
CA GLY A 5 11.07 -20.71 7.61
C GLY A 5 10.44 -20.64 6.20
N ILE A 6 10.02 -19.45 5.76
CA ILE A 6 9.48 -19.22 4.42
C ILE A 6 10.58 -18.72 3.48
N ALA A 7 10.41 -19.02 2.19
CA ALA A 7 11.27 -18.52 1.12
C ALA A 7 10.79 -17.14 0.65
N SER A 8 10.62 -16.20 1.58
CA SER A 8 10.21 -14.82 1.31
C SER A 8 11.22 -13.87 1.93
N GLN A 9 11.43 -12.73 1.28
CA GLN A 9 12.24 -11.65 1.81
C GLN A 9 11.34 -10.48 2.22
N ILE A 10 11.52 -9.94 3.42
CA ILE A 10 10.81 -8.78 3.92
C ILE A 10 11.77 -7.58 3.91
N ILE A 11 11.38 -6.52 3.21
CA ILE A 11 12.11 -5.25 3.16
C ILE A 11 11.23 -4.20 3.83
N SER A 12 11.76 -3.54 4.86
CA SER A 12 11.10 -2.43 5.54
C SER A 12 11.74 -1.11 5.14
N ILE A 13 10.93 -0.11 4.80
CA ILE A 13 11.35 1.27 4.52
C ILE A 13 10.60 2.17 5.49
N ASP A 14 11.27 2.63 6.53
CA ASP A 14 10.68 3.49 7.56
C ASP A 14 11.77 4.40 8.14
N PRO A 15 11.65 5.73 8.07
CA PRO A 15 12.67 6.64 8.57
C PRO A 15 12.81 6.62 10.10
N VAL A 16 11.74 6.26 10.83
CA VAL A 16 11.70 6.25 12.30
C VAL A 16 10.80 5.10 12.75
N PRO A 17 11.26 3.84 12.65
CA PRO A 17 10.45 2.68 12.98
C PRO A 17 10.01 2.71 14.45
N ARG A 18 8.70 2.65 14.69
CA ARG A 18 8.12 2.73 16.04
C ARG A 18 8.30 1.46 16.86
N ALA A 19 8.62 0.35 16.21
CA ALA A 19 8.92 -0.95 16.81
C ALA A 19 10.22 -1.50 16.21
N GLN A 20 10.88 -2.41 16.92
CA GLN A 20 12.07 -3.08 16.38
C GLN A 20 11.69 -3.92 15.17
N VAL A 21 12.00 -3.40 13.98
CA VAL A 21 11.82 -4.09 12.70
C VAL A 21 12.99 -5.04 12.38
N ASP A 22 14.14 -4.85 13.03
CA ASP A 22 15.37 -5.64 12.84
C ASP A 22 15.21 -7.14 13.14
N GLY A 23 14.16 -7.52 13.87
CA GLY A 23 13.85 -8.93 14.18
C GLY A 23 12.87 -9.60 13.21
N VAL A 24 12.28 -8.83 12.28
CA VAL A 24 11.20 -9.30 11.39
C VAL A 24 11.57 -9.07 9.92
N ALA A 25 12.15 -7.92 9.59
CA ALA A 25 12.60 -7.61 8.25
C ALA A 25 13.96 -8.25 7.97
N ASP A 26 14.13 -8.83 6.79
CA ASP A 26 15.43 -9.30 6.31
C ASP A 26 16.34 -8.11 5.92
N ILE A 27 15.72 -7.01 5.48
CA ILE A 27 16.38 -5.74 5.18
C ILE A 27 15.56 -4.61 5.80
N ALA A 28 16.16 -3.82 6.67
CA ALA A 28 15.57 -2.59 7.20
C ALA A 28 16.32 -1.36 6.64
N LEU A 29 15.58 -0.49 5.96
CA LEU A 29 16.06 0.79 5.46
C LEU A 29 15.46 1.90 6.32
N GLU A 30 16.28 2.47 7.20
CA GLU A 30 15.92 3.64 8.02
C GLU A 30 15.89 4.92 7.18
N LYS A 31 14.97 4.97 6.22
CA LYS A 31 14.82 6.05 5.24
C LYS A 31 13.36 6.28 4.93
N SER A 32 13.02 7.52 4.59
CA SER A 32 11.73 7.84 3.99
C SER A 32 11.62 7.22 2.59
N LEU A 33 10.38 6.93 2.15
CA LEU A 33 10.09 6.60 0.75
C LEU A 33 10.67 7.64 -0.22
N LEU A 34 10.77 8.90 0.22
CA LEU A 34 11.29 10.01 -0.57
C LEU A 34 12.82 10.01 -0.73
N GLU A 35 13.53 9.19 0.04
CA GLU A 35 15.00 9.15 0.09
C GLU A 35 15.57 7.84 -0.50
N VAL A 36 14.74 6.83 -0.69
CA VAL A 36 15.13 5.55 -1.29
C VAL A 36 15.19 5.65 -2.81
N SER A 37 16.05 4.84 -3.42
CA SER A 37 16.05 4.72 -4.88
C SER A 37 14.77 4.04 -5.34
N LEU A 38 14.05 4.64 -6.28
CA LEU A 38 12.86 4.03 -6.87
C LEU A 38 13.14 2.70 -7.59
N SER A 39 14.41 2.42 -7.91
CA SER A 39 14.84 1.14 -8.49
C SER A 39 14.61 -0.06 -7.57
N GLU A 40 14.44 0.15 -6.26
CA GLU A 40 14.03 -0.94 -5.36
C GLU A 40 12.65 -1.50 -5.72
N PHE A 41 11.75 -0.69 -6.27
CA PHE A 41 10.42 -1.12 -6.68
C PHE A 41 10.39 -1.79 -8.06
N ASP A 42 11.38 -1.52 -8.91
CA ASP A 42 11.52 -2.17 -10.23
C ASP A 42 11.83 -3.68 -10.08
N ARG A 43 12.29 -4.09 -8.90
CA ARG A 43 12.64 -5.47 -8.55
C ARG A 43 11.44 -6.34 -8.18
N LEU A 44 10.29 -5.73 -7.88
CA LEU A 44 9.07 -6.48 -7.54
C LEU A 44 8.55 -7.21 -8.77
N GLU A 45 8.32 -8.51 -8.62
CA GLU A 45 7.83 -9.41 -9.66
C GLU A 45 6.40 -9.87 -9.38
N ALA A 46 5.80 -10.57 -10.35
CA ALA A 46 4.48 -11.17 -10.17
C ALA A 46 4.47 -12.13 -8.96
N GLY A 47 3.54 -11.90 -8.03
CA GLY A 47 3.44 -12.64 -6.78
C GLY A 47 4.06 -11.94 -5.56
N ASP A 48 4.86 -10.89 -5.76
CA ASP A 48 5.39 -10.07 -4.67
C ASP A 48 4.33 -9.10 -4.11
N LEU A 49 4.59 -8.64 -2.89
CA LEU A 49 3.71 -7.73 -2.16
C LEU A 49 4.38 -6.35 -1.99
N LEU A 50 3.62 -5.29 -2.30
CA LEU A 50 3.93 -3.91 -1.89
C LEU A 50 2.91 -3.49 -0.82
N PHE A 51 3.39 -3.26 0.41
CA PHE A 51 2.55 -2.83 1.52
C PHE A 51 2.85 -1.37 1.86
N HIS A 52 1.84 -0.50 1.78
CA HIS A 52 1.98 0.92 2.11
C HIS A 52 1.10 1.30 3.31
N ASP A 53 1.76 1.69 4.40
CA ASP A 53 1.20 2.36 5.56
C ASP A 53 2.07 3.58 5.87
N GLY A 54 1.91 4.61 5.02
CA GLY A 54 2.72 5.81 5.02
C GLY A 54 2.09 6.96 5.81
N SER A 55 2.26 8.18 5.30
CA SER A 55 1.65 9.36 5.94
C SER A 55 0.14 9.46 5.76
N HIS A 56 -0.42 8.86 4.70
CA HIS A 56 -1.83 9.01 4.26
C HIS A 56 -2.21 10.44 3.82
N LEU A 57 -1.23 11.33 3.67
CA LEU A 57 -1.46 12.73 3.33
C LEU A 57 -1.13 13.01 1.87
N THR A 58 -2.07 13.60 1.13
CA THR A 58 -1.86 14.00 -0.28
C THR A 58 -1.54 15.48 -0.36
N PHE A 59 -0.27 15.83 -0.14
CA PHE A 59 0.28 17.18 -0.34
C PHE A 59 1.57 17.14 -1.15
N ASN A 60 2.04 18.32 -1.60
CA ASN A 60 3.33 18.43 -2.27
C ASN A 60 4.44 17.79 -1.42
N GLY A 61 5.24 16.91 -2.03
CA GLY A 61 6.39 16.29 -1.38
C GLY A 61 6.04 15.24 -0.33
N THR A 62 4.83 14.65 -0.38
CA THR A 62 4.45 13.53 0.51
C THR A 62 4.79 12.18 -0.12
N ASP A 63 5.07 11.20 0.73
CA ASP A 63 5.27 9.80 0.37
C ASP A 63 4.03 9.20 -0.32
N THR A 64 2.82 9.60 0.08
CA THR A 64 1.58 9.18 -0.58
C THR A 64 1.57 9.65 -2.05
N VAL A 65 1.93 10.89 -2.33
CA VAL A 65 2.02 11.38 -3.73
C VAL A 65 3.10 10.63 -4.50
N CYS A 66 4.26 10.39 -3.89
CA CYS A 66 5.34 9.59 -4.49
C CYS A 66 4.87 8.15 -4.80
N LEU A 67 4.13 7.51 -3.88
CA LEU A 67 3.56 6.19 -4.09
C LEU A 67 2.71 6.17 -5.38
N PHE A 68 1.71 7.04 -5.47
CA PHE A 68 0.76 7.00 -6.58
C PHE A 68 1.37 7.42 -7.92
N LEU A 69 2.24 8.43 -7.92
CA LEU A 69 2.74 9.03 -9.17
C LEU A 69 4.08 8.46 -9.64
N GLU A 70 4.86 7.84 -8.76
CA GLU A 70 6.21 7.38 -9.09
C GLU A 70 6.38 5.87 -8.85
N VAL A 71 5.87 5.33 -7.74
CA VAL A 71 6.05 3.90 -7.40
C VAL A 71 5.06 3.00 -8.14
N LEU A 72 3.75 3.21 -7.98
CA LEU A 72 2.71 2.36 -8.58
C LEU A 72 2.75 2.28 -10.13
N PRO A 73 3.23 3.30 -10.86
CA PRO A 73 3.45 3.17 -12.29
C PRO A 73 4.61 2.23 -12.67
N ARG A 74 5.61 2.05 -11.79
CA ARG A 74 6.83 1.27 -12.06
C ARG A 74 6.68 -0.22 -11.81
N ILE A 75 5.89 -0.59 -10.80
CA ILE A 75 5.76 -2.00 -10.40
C ILE A 75 5.22 -2.86 -11.55
N LYS A 76 5.74 -4.09 -11.65
CA LYS A 76 5.39 -5.01 -12.72
C LYS A 76 3.97 -5.56 -12.56
N PRO A 77 3.29 -5.94 -13.67
CA PRO A 77 2.05 -6.70 -13.59
C PRO A 77 2.19 -7.95 -12.72
N GLY A 78 1.16 -8.24 -11.93
CA GLY A 78 1.13 -9.36 -11.00
C GLY A 78 1.56 -9.02 -9.56
N VAL A 79 2.21 -7.88 -9.33
CA VAL A 79 2.47 -7.38 -7.97
C VAL A 79 1.16 -7.06 -7.27
N VAL A 80 1.01 -7.50 -6.02
CA VAL A 80 -0.14 -7.21 -5.17
C VAL A 80 0.20 -6.03 -4.27
N VAL A 81 -0.69 -5.03 -4.26
CA VAL A 81 -0.54 -3.79 -3.49
C VAL A 81 -1.57 -3.76 -2.37
N HIS A 82 -1.11 -3.45 -1.17
CA HIS A 82 -1.92 -3.09 -0.03
C HIS A 82 -1.75 -1.60 0.28
N ILE A 83 -2.85 -0.88 0.41
CA ILE A 83 -2.87 0.48 0.95
C ILE A 83 -3.67 0.45 2.24
N HIS A 84 -3.02 0.82 3.34
CA HIS A 84 -3.63 0.84 4.67
C HIS A 84 -4.63 1.99 4.79
N ASP A 85 -5.54 1.89 5.75
CA ASP A 85 -6.51 2.93 6.12
C ASP A 85 -7.55 3.34 5.08
N ILE A 86 -7.68 2.63 3.96
CA ILE A 86 -8.72 2.89 2.95
C ILE A 86 -10.13 2.39 3.37
N GLN A 87 -11.16 3.24 3.19
CA GLN A 87 -12.57 2.88 3.46
C GLN A 87 -13.45 2.76 2.21
N LEU A 88 -12.87 2.81 1.01
CA LEU A 88 -13.60 2.69 -0.25
C LEU A 88 -14.52 1.46 -0.29
N PRO A 89 -15.73 1.60 -0.89
CA PRO A 89 -16.22 2.75 -1.64
C PRO A 89 -16.93 3.80 -0.77
N TYR A 90 -16.77 3.73 0.56
CA TYR A 90 -17.37 4.71 1.46
C TYR A 90 -16.42 5.88 1.71
N GLU A 91 -17.01 6.99 2.15
CA GLU A 91 -16.26 8.07 2.76
C GLU A 91 -15.56 7.62 4.05
N TYR A 92 -14.51 8.35 4.40
CA TYR A 92 -13.90 8.20 5.71
C TYR A 92 -14.96 8.41 6.80
N SER A 93 -14.99 7.48 7.74
CA SER A 93 -15.86 7.53 8.91
C SER A 93 -15.33 8.54 9.94
N ALA A 94 -16.19 8.96 10.86
CA ALA A 94 -15.85 9.98 11.85
C ALA A 94 -14.62 9.64 12.73
N SER A 95 -14.21 8.36 12.82
CA SER A 95 -12.98 7.97 13.52
C SER A 95 -11.68 8.41 12.81
N PHE A 96 -11.79 8.84 11.56
CA PHE A 96 -10.71 9.41 10.75
C PHE A 96 -10.75 10.95 10.72
N ASP A 97 -11.76 11.56 11.35
CA ASP A 97 -11.86 13.03 11.43
C ASP A 97 -10.60 13.61 12.09
N GLY A 98 -10.14 14.74 11.54
CA GLY A 98 -8.94 15.43 12.03
C GLY A 98 -7.61 14.80 11.63
N ARG A 99 -7.59 13.60 11.02
CA ARG A 99 -6.34 12.99 10.52
C ARG A 99 -5.82 13.62 9.22
N GLY A 100 -6.71 14.24 8.45
CA GLY A 100 -6.36 14.83 7.15
C GLY A 100 -6.07 13.81 6.04
N TYR A 101 -6.43 12.54 6.26
CA TYR A 101 -6.21 11.47 5.29
C TYR A 101 -6.97 11.74 3.99
N SER A 102 -6.34 11.39 2.88
CA SER A 102 -6.79 11.81 1.54
C SER A 102 -6.35 10.87 0.40
N GLU A 103 -5.49 9.91 0.71
CA GLU A 103 -4.97 8.88 -0.18
C GLU A 103 -6.08 8.04 -0.84
N GLN A 104 -7.21 7.81 -0.16
CA GLN A 104 -8.31 7.06 -0.76
C GLN A 104 -8.93 7.76 -1.98
N TYR A 105 -8.87 9.09 -2.05
CA TYR A 105 -9.42 9.81 -3.20
C TYR A 105 -8.50 9.70 -4.42
N MET A 106 -7.17 9.67 -4.20
CA MET A 106 -6.19 9.33 -5.24
C MET A 106 -6.43 7.91 -5.78
N LEU A 107 -6.64 6.95 -4.87
CA LEU A 107 -6.98 5.57 -5.23
C LEU A 107 -8.30 5.50 -6.01
N ALA A 108 -9.35 6.15 -5.54
CA ALA A 108 -10.65 6.15 -6.20
C ALA A 108 -10.54 6.71 -7.62
N ALA A 109 -9.83 7.83 -7.81
CA ALA A 109 -9.59 8.39 -9.14
C ALA A 109 -8.81 7.41 -10.05
N ALA A 110 -7.76 6.78 -9.54
CA ALA A 110 -6.97 5.80 -10.30
C ALA A 110 -7.81 4.56 -10.72
N LEU A 111 -8.74 4.12 -9.87
CA LEU A 111 -9.65 3.00 -10.16
C LEU A 111 -10.77 3.39 -11.13
N LEU A 112 -11.31 4.60 -11.04
CA LEU A 112 -12.41 5.08 -11.89
C LEU A 112 -11.95 5.40 -13.31
N PHE A 113 -10.75 5.97 -13.46
CA PHE A 113 -10.25 6.46 -14.75
C PHE A 113 -9.14 5.58 -15.35
N GLY A 114 -8.70 4.54 -14.63
CA GLY A 114 -7.68 3.61 -15.07
C GLY A 114 -8.21 2.18 -15.29
N ASN A 115 -7.42 1.37 -15.98
CA ASN A 115 -7.67 -0.06 -16.22
C ASN A 115 -6.47 -0.93 -15.81
N GLY A 116 -5.51 -0.37 -15.07
CA GLY A 116 -4.28 -1.04 -14.67
C GLY A 116 -4.37 -1.87 -13.38
N TRP A 117 -5.58 -2.09 -12.84
CA TRP A 117 -5.77 -2.73 -11.54
C TRP A 117 -6.91 -3.75 -11.53
N GLU A 118 -6.65 -4.90 -10.92
CA GLU A 118 -7.66 -5.86 -10.46
C GLU A 118 -7.92 -5.63 -8.97
N ILE A 119 -9.17 -5.38 -8.58
CA ILE A 119 -9.54 -5.21 -7.17
C ILE A 119 -9.60 -6.59 -6.51
N LEU A 120 -8.82 -6.80 -5.45
CA LEU A 120 -8.80 -8.07 -4.72
C LEU A 120 -9.69 -8.03 -3.48
N ALA A 121 -9.53 -7.00 -2.63
CA ALA A 121 -10.27 -6.92 -1.37
C ALA A 121 -10.37 -5.47 -0.84
N PRO A 122 -11.51 -4.78 -1.03
CA PRO A 122 -11.85 -3.58 -0.27
C PRO A 122 -12.37 -3.99 1.12
N VAL A 123 -11.50 -4.03 2.14
CA VAL A 123 -11.79 -4.74 3.39
C VAL A 123 -12.95 -4.10 4.16
N ASP A 124 -13.03 -2.76 4.24
CA ASP A 124 -14.15 -2.11 4.94
C ASP A 124 -15.48 -2.36 4.23
N TYR A 125 -15.50 -2.43 2.90
CA TYR A 125 -16.69 -2.85 2.14
C TYR A 125 -17.12 -4.27 2.46
N LEU A 126 -16.18 -5.22 2.41
CA LEU A 126 -16.47 -6.61 2.73
C LEU A 126 -17.01 -6.74 4.16
N ARG A 127 -16.47 -5.98 5.10
CA ARG A 127 -16.92 -5.95 6.50
C ARG A 127 -18.33 -5.36 6.63
N ARG A 128 -18.57 -4.16 6.09
CA ARG A 128 -19.87 -3.47 6.18
C ARG A 128 -21.00 -4.23 5.49
N THR A 129 -20.67 -5.05 4.50
CA THR A 129 -21.63 -5.92 3.81
C THR A 129 -21.74 -7.34 4.38
N GLY A 130 -21.10 -7.60 5.53
CA GLY A 130 -21.20 -8.88 6.23
C GLY A 130 -20.47 -10.05 5.56
N ARG A 131 -19.61 -9.79 4.57
CA ARG A 131 -18.79 -10.81 3.87
C ARG A 131 -17.57 -11.23 4.67
N VAL A 132 -17.08 -10.37 5.56
CA VAL A 132 -16.07 -10.71 6.56
C VAL A 132 -16.54 -10.25 7.95
N LYS A 133 -16.32 -11.08 8.97
CA LYS A 133 -16.76 -10.83 10.35
C LYS A 133 -15.89 -9.79 11.07
N HIS A 134 -14.60 -9.80 10.77
CA HIS A 134 -13.59 -8.90 11.30
C HIS A 134 -12.84 -8.25 10.15
N GLY A 135 -12.38 -7.02 10.36
CA GLY A 135 -11.63 -6.28 9.35
C GLY A 135 -11.22 -4.91 9.88
N GLY A 136 -10.50 -4.17 9.04
CA GLY A 136 -10.11 -2.78 9.26
C GLY A 136 -10.24 -1.99 7.97
N ALA A 137 -9.77 -0.75 7.99
CA ALA A 137 -9.65 0.06 6.80
C ALA A 137 -8.39 -0.37 6.03
N SER A 138 -8.58 -0.93 4.84
CA SER A 138 -7.50 -1.30 3.92
C SER A 138 -8.05 -1.72 2.56
N PHE A 139 -7.20 -1.61 1.54
CA PHE A 139 -7.55 -1.95 0.17
C PHE A 139 -6.44 -2.77 -0.48
N TRP A 140 -6.84 -3.91 -1.06
CA TRP A 140 -5.94 -4.79 -1.80
C TRP A 140 -6.29 -4.78 -3.28
N MET A 141 -5.27 -4.60 -4.12
CA MET A 141 -5.38 -4.66 -5.58
C MET A 141 -4.16 -5.33 -6.20
N ARG A 142 -4.29 -5.83 -7.42
CA ARG A 142 -3.18 -6.39 -8.20
C ARG A 142 -2.95 -5.54 -9.43
N LYS A 143 -1.68 -5.25 -9.74
CA LYS A 143 -1.31 -4.61 -11.00
C LYS A 143 -1.63 -5.57 -12.15
N VAL A 144 -2.37 -5.11 -13.17
CA VAL A 144 -2.60 -5.89 -14.39
C VAL A 144 -1.82 -5.28 -15.57
N ALA A 145 -1.52 -6.11 -16.56
CA ALA A 145 -0.95 -5.63 -17.81
C ALA A 145 -1.98 -4.72 -18.52
N LEU A 146 -1.51 -3.58 -19.02
CA LEU A 146 -2.33 -2.76 -19.88
C LEU A 146 -2.50 -3.47 -21.24
N PRO A 147 -3.70 -3.40 -21.85
CA PRO A 147 -3.96 -3.98 -23.17
C PRO A 147 -3.15 -3.29 -24.28
#